data_AF-A0A925R5A1-F1
#
_entry.id   AF-A0A925R5A1-F1
#
_cell.length_a   1.000
_cell.length_b   1.000
_cell.length_c   1.000
_cell.angle_alpha   90.00
_cell.angle_beta   90.00
_cell.angle_gamma   90.00
#
_symmetry.space_group_name_H-M   'P 1'
#
loop_
_entity.id
_entity.type
_entity.pdbx_description
1 polymer ?
#
loop_
_entity_poly.entity_id
_entity_poly.type
_entity_poly.pdbx_seq_one_letter_code
_entity_poly.pdbx_strand_id
1 'polypeptide(L)'
;GIVYAVMTSLGFATLENVMYVVFSNSDTPYIWIYRAALSVPAHMLFAVTMGYYFSLAKFAPDARTKRSYMLKSLFVPVILHGTYDLIVMSNMSLLLLALIPFMIYLWVSNLKKLNHYYKESKRESLLTPVPSDLEE
;
A
#
# COMPACT_ATOMS: atom_id res chain seq x y z
N GLY A 1 -3.23 -9.77 7.30
CA GLY A 1 -3.69 -8.99 6.14
C GLY A 1 -2.57 -8.12 5.60
N ILE A 2 -2.22 -7.07 6.33
CA ILE A 2 -1.25 -6.04 5.93
C ILE A 2 0.12 -6.62 5.50
N VAL A 3 0.78 -7.41 6.36
CA VAL A 3 2.12 -7.97 6.03
C VAL A 3 2.11 -8.79 4.75
N TYR A 4 1.13 -9.70 4.60
CA TYR A 4 0.98 -10.52 3.40
C TYR A 4 0.74 -9.69 2.13
N ALA A 5 -0.11 -8.66 2.22
CA ALA A 5 -0.37 -7.76 1.11
C ALA A 5 0.91 -7.01 0.70
N VAL A 6 1.69 -6.51 1.67
CA VAL A 6 2.96 -5.82 1.41
C VAL A 6 3.96 -6.75 0.74
N MET A 7 4.17 -7.96 1.25
CA MET A 7 5.11 -8.92 0.65
C MET A 7 4.73 -9.26 -0.80
N THR A 8 3.44 -9.54 -1.05
CA THR A 8 2.94 -9.84 -2.38
C THR A 8 3.13 -8.65 -3.33
N SER A 9 2.82 -7.44 -2.86
CA SER A 9 2.98 -6.22 -3.65
C SER A 9 4.44 -5.88 -3.96
N LEU A 10 5.38 -6.16 -3.05
CA LEU A 10 6.79 -5.92 -3.30
C LEU A 10 7.36 -6.91 -4.32
N GLY A 11 6.90 -8.17 -4.31
CA GLY A 11 7.22 -9.14 -5.36
C GLY A 11 6.71 -8.67 -6.72
N PHE A 12 5.45 -8.21 -6.79
CA PHE A 12 4.89 -7.62 -8.00
C PHE A 12 5.66 -6.38 -8.48
N ALA A 13 5.93 -5.44 -7.57
CA ALA A 13 6.68 -4.21 -7.88
C ALA A 13 8.09 -4.50 -8.41
N THR A 14 8.72 -5.58 -7.95
CA THR A 14 10.03 -6.01 -8.45
C THR A 14 9.92 -6.43 -9.91
N LEU A 15 8.94 -7.26 -10.24
CA LEU A 15 8.70 -7.68 -11.63
C LEU A 15 8.35 -6.48 -12.51
N GLU A 16 7.46 -5.60 -12.06
CA GLU A 16 7.07 -4.40 -12.79
C GLU A 16 8.27 -3.49 -13.09
N ASN A 17 9.10 -3.20 -12.08
CA ASN A 17 10.27 -2.35 -12.26
C ASN A 17 11.31 -2.98 -13.21
N VAL A 18 11.52 -4.29 -13.14
CA VAL A 18 12.39 -5.00 -14.09
C VAL A 18 11.84 -4.89 -15.51
N MET A 19 10.54 -5.14 -15.71
CA MET A 19 9.89 -5.01 -17.02
C MET A 19 10.02 -3.57 -17.54
N TYR A 20 9.78 -2.58 -16.70
CA TYR A 20 9.89 -1.17 -17.11
C TYR A 20 11.31 -0.82 -17.57
N VAL A 21 12.34 -1.27 -16.85
CA VAL A 21 13.74 -1.03 -17.25
C VAL A 21 14.10 -1.75 -18.55
N VAL A 22 13.66 -3.01 -18.73
CA VAL A 22 13.99 -3.82 -19.90
C VAL A 22 13.27 -3.36 -21.17
N PHE A 23 12.01 -2.92 -21.05
CA PHE A 23 11.17 -2.55 -22.20
C PHE A 23 11.10 -1.03 -22.46
N SER A 24 11.75 -0.23 -21.62
CA SER A 24 11.86 1.22 -21.81
C SER A 24 12.85 1.59 -22.92
N ASN A 25 12.35 2.21 -24.00
CA ASN A 25 13.17 2.74 -25.12
C ASN A 25 13.36 4.24 -25.01
N SER A 26 14.10 4.67 -24.00
CA SER A 26 14.14 6.07 -23.62
C SER A 26 15.52 6.69 -23.65
N ASP A 27 15.62 7.87 -24.25
CA ASP A 27 16.89 8.56 -24.51
C ASP A 27 17.55 9.17 -23.25
N THR A 28 16.87 9.14 -22.09
CA THR A 28 17.33 9.80 -20.85
C THR A 28 17.46 8.82 -19.68
N PRO A 29 18.63 8.17 -19.47
CA PRO A 29 18.82 7.05 -18.52
C PRO A 29 18.48 7.36 -17.05
N TYR A 30 18.64 8.61 -16.64
CA TYR A 30 18.40 9.04 -15.26
C TYR A 30 16.91 9.00 -14.88
N ILE A 31 16.00 9.02 -15.86
CA ILE A 31 14.56 9.09 -15.61
C ILE A 31 14.01 7.79 -15.02
N TRP A 32 14.49 6.65 -15.48
CA TRP A 32 14.01 5.31 -15.10
C TRP A 32 14.49 4.93 -13.71
N ILE A 33 15.68 5.40 -13.31
CA ILE A 33 16.28 5.10 -12.01
C ILE A 33 15.43 5.69 -10.87
N TYR A 34 15.07 6.98 -10.95
CA TYR A 34 14.24 7.57 -9.90
C TYR A 34 12.81 7.02 -9.93
N ARG A 35 12.26 6.69 -11.11
CA ARG A 35 10.92 6.07 -11.22
C ARG A 35 10.90 4.69 -10.56
N ALA A 36 11.89 3.86 -10.86
CA ALA A 36 12.02 2.55 -10.24
C ALA A 36 12.18 2.66 -8.71
N ALA A 37 13.03 3.59 -8.25
CA ALA A 37 13.25 3.82 -6.82
C ALA A 37 11.99 4.34 -6.10
N LEU A 38 11.18 5.19 -6.73
CA LEU A 38 9.96 5.74 -6.16
C LEU A 38 8.77 4.78 -6.26
N SER A 39 8.78 3.84 -7.22
CA SER A 39 7.71 2.85 -7.41
C SER A 39 7.63 1.89 -6.22
N VAL A 40 8.78 1.42 -5.71
CA VAL A 40 8.83 0.47 -4.59
C VAL A 40 8.13 0.97 -3.31
N PRO A 41 8.45 2.17 -2.76
CA PRO A 41 7.74 2.69 -1.60
C PRO A 41 6.28 3.03 -1.90
N ALA A 42 5.93 3.45 -3.13
CA ALA A 42 4.54 3.68 -3.52
C ALA A 42 3.72 2.37 -3.45
N HIS A 43 4.24 1.30 -4.05
CA HIS A 43 3.65 -0.05 -4.00
C HIS A 43 3.45 -0.54 -2.57
N MET A 44 4.45 -0.36 -1.70
CA MET A 44 4.34 -0.68 -0.29
C MET A 44 3.17 0.07 0.37
N LEU A 45 3.03 1.37 0.12
CA LEU A 45 1.95 2.20 0.70
C LEU A 45 0.56 1.81 0.15
N PHE A 46 0.46 1.44 -1.13
CA PHE A 46 -0.78 0.93 -1.71
C PHE A 46 -1.18 -0.41 -1.06
N ALA A 47 -0.21 -1.29 -0.88
CA ALA A 47 -0.39 -2.58 -0.24
C ALA A 47 -0.79 -2.48 1.24
N VAL A 48 -0.22 -1.53 1.99
CA VAL A 48 -0.65 -1.24 3.36
C VAL A 48 -2.12 -0.80 3.38
N THR A 49 -2.53 0.08 2.47
CA THR A 49 -3.94 0.53 2.39
C THR A 49 -4.88 -0.61 1.97
N MET A 50 -4.49 -1.43 0.99
CA MET A 50 -5.21 -2.65 0.59
C MET A 50 -5.39 -3.59 1.80
N GLY A 51 -4.26 -3.95 2.42
CA GLY A 51 -4.20 -4.89 3.53
C GLY A 51 -4.93 -4.39 4.78
N TYR A 52 -4.99 -3.08 5.01
CA TYR A 52 -5.74 -2.49 6.11
C TYR A 52 -7.26 -2.72 5.94
N TYR A 53 -7.83 -2.33 4.79
CA TYR A 53 -9.25 -2.57 4.53
C TYR A 53 -9.59 -4.05 4.43
N PHE A 54 -8.68 -4.87 3.89
CA PHE A 54 -8.86 -6.31 3.84
C PHE A 54 -8.90 -6.93 5.24
N SER A 55 -8.02 -6.48 6.16
CA SER A 55 -8.08 -6.90 7.57
C SER A 55 -9.40 -6.48 8.23
N LEU A 56 -9.89 -5.25 7.99
CA LEU A 56 -11.18 -4.80 8.54
C LEU A 56 -12.37 -5.64 8.01
N ALA A 57 -12.32 -6.07 6.75
CA ALA A 57 -13.35 -6.93 6.17
C ALA A 57 -13.45 -8.30 6.89
N LYS A 58 -12.33 -8.81 7.41
CA LYS A 58 -12.30 -10.09 8.15
C LYS A 58 -13.07 -10.01 9.47
N PHE A 59 -13.03 -8.86 10.15
CA PHE A 59 -13.65 -8.63 11.46
C PHE A 59 -14.95 -7.81 11.37
N ALA A 60 -15.54 -7.67 10.18
CA ALA A 60 -16.75 -6.90 10.00
C ALA A 60 -17.97 -7.58 10.68
N PRO A 61 -18.85 -6.82 11.35
CA PRO A 61 -19.97 -7.39 12.13
C PRO A 61 -21.10 -7.96 11.26
N ASP A 62 -21.25 -7.47 10.03
CA ASP A 62 -22.31 -7.89 9.11
C ASP A 62 -21.80 -8.00 7.66
N ALA A 63 -22.57 -8.73 6.83
CA ALA A 63 -22.23 -8.99 5.44
C ALA A 63 -22.12 -7.70 4.59
N ARG A 64 -22.93 -6.68 4.92
CA ARG A 64 -22.91 -5.40 4.22
C ARG A 64 -21.62 -4.64 4.47
N THR A 65 -21.18 -4.54 5.73
CA THR A 65 -19.92 -3.87 6.08
C THR A 65 -18.72 -4.64 5.55
N LYS A 66 -18.75 -5.99 5.62
CA LYS A 66 -17.73 -6.85 5.01
C LYS A 66 -17.56 -6.54 3.52
N ARG A 67 -18.66 -6.53 2.76
CA ARG A 67 -18.65 -6.22 1.33
C ARG A 67 -18.11 -4.82 1.06
N SER A 68 -18.51 -3.83 1.85
CA SER A 68 -18.00 -2.46 1.75
C SER A 68 -16.48 -2.39 1.94
N TYR A 69 -15.94 -3.04 2.95
CA TYR A 69 -14.49 -3.09 3.18
C TYR A 69 -13.75 -3.87 2.10
N MET A 70 -14.31 -4.96 1.59
CA MET A 70 -13.73 -5.68 0.45
C MET A 70 -13.65 -4.78 -0.80
N LEU A 71 -14.71 -4.06 -1.12
CA LEU A 71 -14.71 -3.11 -2.24
C LEU A 71 -13.65 -2.02 -2.03
N LYS A 72 -13.58 -1.43 -0.82
CA LYS A 72 -12.56 -0.43 -0.49
C LYS A 72 -11.14 -1.00 -0.60
N SER A 73 -10.93 -2.25 -0.19
CA SER A 73 -9.62 -2.92 -0.29
C SER A 73 -9.15 -3.09 -1.72
N LEU A 74 -10.05 -3.06 -2.71
CA LEU A 74 -9.69 -3.13 -4.13
C LEU A 74 -9.65 -1.74 -4.78
N PHE A 75 -10.74 -0.99 -4.69
CA PHE A 75 -10.89 0.27 -5.44
C PHE A 75 -9.95 1.36 -4.94
N VAL A 76 -9.74 1.48 -3.63
CA VAL A 76 -8.86 2.52 -3.08
C VAL A 76 -7.41 2.35 -3.60
N PRO A 77 -6.73 1.20 -3.43
CA PRO A 77 -5.38 1.04 -3.95
C PRO A 77 -5.30 1.12 -5.48
N VAL A 78 -6.30 0.63 -6.23
CA VAL A 78 -6.33 0.75 -7.69
C VAL A 78 -6.36 2.22 -8.13
N ILE A 79 -7.19 3.05 -7.51
CA ILE A 79 -7.26 4.48 -7.83
C ILE A 79 -5.95 5.18 -7.46
N LEU A 80 -5.37 4.86 -6.31
CA LEU A 80 -4.10 5.45 -5.87
C LEU A 80 -2.94 5.05 -6.80
N HIS A 81 -2.88 3.79 -7.21
CA HIS A 81 -1.90 3.28 -8.18
C HIS A 81 -2.08 3.95 -9.54
N GLY A 82 -3.30 3.97 -10.08
CA GLY A 82 -3.57 4.62 -11.36
C GLY A 82 -3.25 6.12 -11.33
N THR A 83 -3.48 6.81 -10.21
CA THR A 83 -3.08 8.22 -10.04
C THR A 83 -1.56 8.37 -10.06
N TYR A 84 -0.83 7.48 -9.40
CA TYR A 84 0.62 7.45 -9.43
C TYR A 84 1.16 7.24 -10.85
N ASP A 85 0.61 6.26 -11.57
CA ASP A 85 0.99 5.96 -12.95
C ASP A 85 0.71 7.15 -13.86
N LEU A 86 -0.46 7.78 -13.74
CA LEU A 86 -0.80 8.97 -14.52
C LEU A 86 0.21 10.11 -14.29
N ILE A 87 0.59 10.36 -13.04
CA ILE A 87 1.58 11.39 -12.69
C ILE A 87 2.94 11.06 -13.32
N VAL A 88 3.44 9.84 -13.12
CA VAL A 88 4.78 9.44 -13.57
C VAL A 88 4.83 9.29 -15.08
N MET A 89 3.86 8.63 -15.71
CA MET A 89 3.83 8.36 -17.15
C MET A 89 3.57 9.62 -18.00
N SER A 90 2.97 10.67 -17.45
CA SER A 90 2.71 11.92 -18.18
C SER A 90 3.96 12.59 -18.75
N ASN A 91 5.14 12.31 -18.16
CA ASN A 91 6.42 12.95 -18.48
C ASN A 91 6.38 14.50 -18.41
N MET A 92 5.43 15.07 -17.68
CA MET A 92 5.31 16.51 -17.46
C MET A 92 5.97 16.90 -16.14
N SER A 93 6.92 17.83 -16.17
CA SER A 93 7.64 18.30 -14.97
C SER A 93 6.71 18.80 -13.86
N LEU A 94 5.59 19.45 -14.24
CA LEU A 94 4.59 19.94 -13.28
C LEU A 94 3.87 18.79 -12.55
N LEU A 95 3.49 17.73 -13.26
CA LEU A 95 2.87 16.56 -12.64
C LEU A 95 3.87 15.80 -11.76
N LEU A 96 5.13 15.69 -12.18
CA LEU A 96 6.20 15.15 -11.34
C LEU A 96 6.38 15.95 -10.04
N LEU A 97 6.21 17.28 -10.06
CA LEU A 97 6.21 18.07 -8.82
C LEU A 97 5.02 17.74 -7.92
N ALA A 98 3.84 17.47 -8.50
CA ALA A 98 2.66 17.04 -7.76
C ALA A 98 2.80 15.64 -7.13
N LEU A 99 3.79 14.84 -7.55
CA LEU A 99 4.12 13.56 -6.91
C LEU A 99 4.54 13.73 -5.44
N ILE A 100 5.25 14.82 -5.11
CA ILE A 100 5.75 15.06 -3.75
C ILE A 100 4.61 15.17 -2.73
N PRO A 101 3.64 16.11 -2.87
CA PRO A 101 2.52 16.19 -1.93
C PRO A 101 1.66 14.93 -1.94
N PHE A 102 1.53 14.25 -3.09
CA PHE A 102 0.81 12.98 -3.18
C PHE A 102 1.47 11.87 -2.34
N MET A 103 2.79 11.70 -2.45
CA MET A 103 3.56 10.72 -1.67
C MET A 103 3.53 11.06 -0.18
N ILE A 104 3.63 12.34 0.20
CA ILE A 104 3.50 12.78 1.60
C ILE A 104 2.11 12.41 2.14
N TYR A 105 1.05 12.67 1.38
CA TYR A 105 -0.32 12.31 1.74
C TYR A 105 -0.45 10.80 1.97
N LEU A 106 0.07 9.97 1.06
CA LEU A 106 0.04 8.51 1.18
C LEU A 106 0.80 8.04 2.42
N TRP A 107 1.97 8.60 2.67
CA TRP A 107 2.80 8.25 3.82
C TRP A 107 2.08 8.54 5.13
N VAL A 108 1.58 9.78 5.30
CA VAL A 108 0.85 10.20 6.50
C VAL A 108 -0.44 9.39 6.68
N SER A 109 -1.19 9.15 5.60
CA SER A 109 -2.43 8.35 5.62
C SER A 109 -2.17 6.92 6.06
N ASN A 110 -1.14 6.27 5.51
CA ASN A 110 -0.78 4.89 5.88
C ASN A 110 -0.22 4.80 7.30
N LEU A 111 0.62 5.74 7.74
CA LEU A 111 1.09 5.79 9.13
C LEU A 111 -0.07 5.90 10.12
N LYS A 112 -1.07 6.74 9.83
CA LYS A 112 -2.28 6.85 10.66
C LYS A 112 -3.04 5.54 10.73
N LYS A 113 -3.26 4.86 9.59
CA LYS A 113 -3.93 3.55 9.53
C LYS A 113 -3.18 2.47 10.30
N LEU A 114 -1.85 2.39 10.12
CA LEU A 114 -0.99 1.44 10.81
C LEU A 114 -0.99 1.68 12.32
N ASN A 115 -0.86 2.93 12.75
CA ASN A 115 -0.86 3.27 14.17
C ASN A 115 -2.22 2.96 14.82
N HIS A 116 -3.32 3.24 14.10
CA HIS A 116 -4.65 2.86 14.56
C HIS A 116 -4.76 1.33 14.72
N TYR A 117 -4.42 0.57 13.69
CA TYR A 117 -4.44 -0.90 13.73
C TYR A 117 -3.54 -1.47 14.85
N TYR A 118 -2.34 -0.91 15.02
CA TYR A 118 -1.41 -1.30 16.08
C TYR A 118 -2.00 -1.06 17.48
N LYS A 119 -2.61 0.09 17.73
CA LYS A 119 -3.24 0.41 19.02
C LYS A 119 -4.42 -0.52 19.33
N GLU A 120 -5.22 -0.85 18.32
CA GLU A 120 -6.33 -1.79 18.49
C GLU A 120 -5.83 -3.21 18.79
N SER A 121 -4.87 -3.69 18.02
CA SER A 121 -4.26 -5.01 18.25
C SER A 121 -3.60 -5.11 19.63
N LYS A 122 -2.90 -4.06 20.08
CA LYS A 122 -2.31 -4.02 21.43
C LYS A 122 -3.39 -4.03 22.51
N ARG A 123 -4.46 -3.25 22.34
CA ARG A 123 -5.59 -3.23 23.30
C ARG A 123 -6.24 -4.60 23.43
N GLU A 124 -6.48 -5.29 22.32
CA GLU A 124 -7.06 -6.63 22.31
C GLU A 124 -6.17 -7.63 23.04
N SER A 125 -4.85 -7.62 22.77
CA SER A 125 -3.89 -8.51 23.46
C SER A 125 -3.82 -8.32 24.97
N LEU A 126 -4.11 -7.11 25.47
CA LEU A 126 -4.13 -6.81 26.91
C LEU A 126 -5.43 -7.27 27.58
N LEU A 127 -6.52 -7.42 26.82
CA LEU A 127 -7.84 -7.84 27.33
C LEU A 127 -8.04 -9.36 27.28
N THR A 128 -7.29 -10.06 26.43
CA THR A 128 -7.24 -11.52 26.37
C THR A 128 -5.87 -12.00 26.85
N PRO A 129 -5.65 -12.18 28.16
CA PRO A 129 -4.39 -12.72 28.65
C PRO A 129 -4.15 -14.11 28.04
N VAL A 130 -2.89 -14.40 27.71
CA VAL A 130 -2.47 -15.71 27.21
C VAL A 130 -2.91 -16.75 28.25
N PRO A 131 -3.62 -17.82 27.86
CA PRO A 131 -4.01 -18.82 28.82
C PRO A 131 -2.75 -19.49 29.39
N SER A 132 -2.71 -19.70 30.71
CA SER A 132 -1.52 -20.12 31.46
C SER A 132 -1.02 -21.54 31.13
N ASP A 133 -1.68 -22.23 30.21
CA ASP A 133 -1.35 -23.57 29.72
C ASP A 133 -0.34 -23.56 28.55
N LEU A 134 0.09 -22.37 28.10
CA LEU A 134 1.11 -22.19 27.07
C LEU A 134 2.44 -21.65 27.61
N GLU A 135 2.61 -21.57 28.94
CA GLU A 135 3.85 -21.14 29.60
C GLU A 135 4.77 -22.29 30.05
N GLU A 136 4.42 -23.56 29.75
CA GLU A 136 5.28 -24.74 29.93
C GLU A 136 5.86 -25.24 28.60
#